data_AF-A0A165XLN9-F1
#
_entry.id   AF-A0A165XLN9-F1
#
_cell.length_a   1.000
_cell.length_b   1.000
_cell.length_c   1.000
_cell.angle_alpha   90.00
_cell.angle_beta   90.00
_cell.angle_gamma   90.00
#
_symmetry.space_group_name_H-M   'P 1'
#
loop_
_entity.id
_entity.type
_entity.pdbx_description
1 polymer ?
#
loop_
_entity_poly.entity_id
_entity_poly.type
_entity_poly.pdbx_seq_one_letter_code
_entity_poly.pdbx_strand_id
1 'polypeptide(L)'
;MAKKGSQKTIEVEGKKYILQHPGTRFSVKMRDMANVNGQFVEEKYYEEIMKHVIFTEDGKQTNWDYWDENEGFNEVIMEAVRFLNA
;
A
#
# COMPACT_ATOMS: atom_id res chain seq x y z
N MET A 1 -11.10 8.30 9.82
CA MET A 1 -10.61 6.94 10.09
C MET A 1 -11.30 5.98 9.14
N ALA A 2 -10.62 5.58 8.06
CA ALA A 2 -11.05 4.49 7.20
C ALA A 2 -11.29 3.24 8.05
N LYS A 3 -12.44 2.60 7.87
CA LYS A 3 -12.79 1.39 8.63
C LYS A 3 -12.18 0.18 7.92
N LYS A 4 -11.93 -0.89 8.67
CA LYS A 4 -11.48 -2.17 8.11
C LYS A 4 -12.43 -2.57 6.96
N GLY A 5 -11.87 -2.83 5.77
CA GLY A 5 -12.63 -3.19 4.57
C GLY A 5 -13.10 -2.01 3.72
N SER A 6 -12.81 -0.76 4.10
CA SER A 6 -12.99 0.37 3.19
C SER A 6 -12.08 0.20 1.97
N GLN A 7 -12.63 0.45 0.78
CA GLN A 7 -11.90 0.46 -0.47
C GLN A 7 -11.96 1.85 -1.11
N LYS A 8 -10.88 2.25 -1.77
CA LYS A 8 -10.78 3.49 -2.53
C LYS A 8 -10.13 3.17 -3.87
N THR A 9 -10.81 3.45 -4.97
CA THR A 9 -10.22 3.36 -6.30
C THR A 9 -9.52 4.68 -6.62
N ILE A 10 -8.29 4.60 -7.11
CA ILE A 10 -7.52 5.73 -7.61
C ILE A 10 -7.08 5.43 -9.05
N GLU A 11 -6.88 6.47 -9.84
CA GLU A 11 -6.34 6.38 -11.19
C GLU A 11 -5.04 7.18 -11.22
N VAL A 12 -3.94 6.52 -11.59
CA VAL A 12 -2.59 7.09 -11.64
C VAL A 12 -1.95 6.64 -12.95
N GLU A 13 -1.41 7.57 -13.74
CA GLU A 13 -0.76 7.30 -15.03
C GLU A 13 -1.64 6.45 -15.98
N GLY A 14 -2.96 6.69 -15.97
CA GLY A 14 -3.93 5.95 -16.78
C GLY A 14 -4.19 4.51 -16.32
N LYS A 15 -3.67 4.09 -15.16
CA LYS A 15 -3.94 2.79 -14.53
C LYS A 15 -4.78 2.95 -13.29
N LYS A 16 -5.77 2.07 -13.13
CA LYS A 16 -6.63 2.03 -11.97
C LYS A 16 -6.08 1.09 -10.91
N TYR A 17 -6.05 1.59 -9.68
CA TYR A 17 -5.63 0.86 -8.50
C TYR A 17 -6.74 0.89 -7.46
N ILE A 18 -6.89 -0.22 -6.74
CA ILE A 18 -7.83 -0.39 -5.66
C ILE A 18 -7.03 -0.42 -4.36
N LEU A 19 -7.20 0.62 -3.55
CA LEU A 19 -6.65 0.68 -2.21
C LEU A 19 -7.63 0.05 -1.22
N GLN A 20 -7.21 -0.95 -0.47
CA GLN A 20 -8.04 -1.62 0.54
C GLN A 20 -7.45 -1.40 1.94
N HIS A 21 -8.29 -0.97 2.89
CA HIS A 21 -7.84 -0.71 4.25
C HIS A 21 -7.84 -2.02 5.08
N PRO A 22 -6.68 -2.56 5.48
CA PRO A 22 -6.59 -3.84 6.19
C PRO A 22 -7.09 -3.74 7.65
N GLY A 23 -7.34 -2.53 8.12
CA GLY A 23 -7.79 -2.21 9.47
C GLY A 23 -6.65 -1.66 10.33
N THR A 24 -6.98 -0.77 11.27
CA THR A 24 -5.99 0.01 12.04
C THR A 24 -4.94 -0.86 12.74
N ARG A 25 -5.36 -2.01 13.31
CA ARG A 25 -4.43 -2.95 13.96
C ARG A 25 -3.41 -3.52 12.97
N PHE A 26 -3.84 -3.83 11.75
CA PHE A 26 -2.96 -4.40 10.74
C PHE A 26 -2.02 -3.33 10.17
N SER A 27 -2.50 -2.10 9.97
CA SER A 27 -1.64 -0.97 9.56
C SER A 27 -0.48 -0.74 10.54
N VAL A 28 -0.74 -0.80 11.85
CA VAL A 28 0.32 -0.72 12.88
C VAL A 28 1.25 -1.94 12.79
N LYS A 29 0.69 -3.15 12.62
CA LYS A 29 1.48 -4.38 12.49
C LYS A 29 2.44 -4.33 11.29
N MET A 30 2.03 -3.78 10.15
CA MET A 30 2.90 -3.59 8.98
C MET A 30 4.10 -2.69 9.32
N ARG A 31 3.88 -1.63 10.10
CA ARG A 31 4.96 -0.75 10.57
C ARG A 31 5.91 -1.48 11.52
N ASP A 32 5.39 -2.34 12.38
CA ASP A 32 6.19 -3.18 13.28
C ASP A 32 6.99 -4.23 12.51
N MET A 33 6.41 -4.85 11.48
CA MET A 33 7.10 -5.82 10.61
C MET A 33 8.23 -5.19 9.81
N ALA A 34 8.07 -3.93 9.41
CA ALA A 34 9.11 -3.15 8.75
C ALA A 34 10.25 -2.73 9.69
N ASN A 35 10.09 -2.91 11.00
CA ASN A 35 11.15 -2.63 11.97
C ASN A 35 12.09 -3.82 12.08
N VAL A 36 13.32 -3.67 11.61
CA VAL A 36 14.39 -4.67 11.70
C VAL A 36 15.44 -4.16 12.67
N ASN A 37 15.65 -4.87 13.78
CA ASN A 37 16.66 -4.52 14.80
C ASN A 37 16.54 -3.08 15.35
N GLY A 38 15.32 -2.56 15.50
CA GLY A 38 15.07 -1.19 16.00
C GLY A 38 15.20 -0.11 14.92
N GLN A 39 15.52 -0.49 13.68
CA GLN A 39 15.57 0.40 12.53
C GLN A 39 14.36 0.18 11.64
N PHE A 40 13.67 1.27 11.32
CA PHE A 40 12.58 1.23 10.37
C PHE A 40 13.14 1.08 8.95
N VAL A 41 12.81 -0.03 8.30
CA VAL A 41 13.20 -0.32 6.92
C VAL A 41 12.05 0.06 6.01
N GLU A 42 12.18 1.21 5.36
CA GLU A 42 11.13 1.78 4.51
C GLU A 42 10.76 0.85 3.35
N GLU A 43 11.75 0.19 2.73
CA GLU A 43 11.53 -0.81 1.69
C GLU A 43 10.56 -1.92 2.13
N LYS A 44 10.75 -2.48 3.33
CA LYS A 44 9.84 -3.50 3.87
C LYS A 44 8.45 -2.94 4.16
N TYR A 45 8.36 -1.70 4.62
CA TYR A 45 7.08 -1.07 4.87
C TYR A 45 6.27 -0.89 3.60
N TYR A 46 6.92 -0.41 2.53
CA TYR A 46 6.30 -0.26 1.23
C TYR A 46 5.94 -1.62 0.61
N GLU A 47 6.77 -2.64 0.78
CA GLU A 47 6.44 -4.01 0.38
C GLU A 47 5.15 -4.52 1.04
N GLU A 48 4.99 -4.31 2.35
CA GLU A 48 3.78 -4.70 3.06
C GLU A 48 2.55 -3.91 2.59
N ILE A 49 2.70 -2.62 2.27
CA ILE A 49 1.61 -1.80 1.69
C ILE A 49 1.21 -2.35 0.32
N MET A 50 2.18 -2.64 -0.54
CA MET A 50 1.93 -3.19 -1.88
C MET A 50 1.21 -4.53 -1.82
N LYS A 51 1.57 -5.38 -0.86
CA LYS A 51 0.94 -6.69 -0.66
C LYS A 51 -0.46 -6.61 -0.05
N HIS A 52 -0.69 -5.72 0.91
CA HIS A 52 -1.91 -5.76 1.73
C HIS A 52 -2.90 -4.63 1.46
N VAL A 53 -2.48 -3.59 0.75
CA VAL A 53 -3.25 -2.34 0.59
C VAL A 53 -3.45 -2.01 -0.87
N ILE A 54 -2.44 -2.18 -1.74
CA ILE A 54 -2.50 -1.77 -3.14
C ILE A 54 -2.80 -2.97 -4.04
N PHE A 55 -3.94 -2.92 -4.72
CA PHE A 55 -4.34 -3.91 -5.71
C PHE A 55 -4.51 -3.25 -7.08
N THR A 56 -4.23 -3.97 -8.16
CA THR A 56 -4.57 -3.55 -9.53
C THR A 56 -6.09 -3.68 -9.76
N GLU A 57 -6.59 -3.13 -10.86
CA GLU A 57 -8.01 -3.25 -11.26
C GLU A 57 -8.48 -4.72 -11.34
N ASP A 58 -7.58 -5.63 -11.72
CA ASP A 58 -7.82 -7.09 -11.75
C ASP A 58 -7.80 -7.76 -10.36
N GLY A 59 -7.63 -6.99 -9.29
CA GLY A 59 -7.55 -7.49 -7.92
C GLY A 59 -6.23 -8.18 -7.57
N LYS A 60 -5.17 -8.00 -8.38
CA LYS A 60 -3.84 -8.56 -8.09
C LYS A 60 -3.06 -7.62 -7.19
N GLN A 61 -2.26 -8.19 -6.29
CA GLN A 61 -1.34 -7.42 -5.46
C GLN A 61 -0.22 -6.84 -6.34
N THR A 62 0.29 -5.68 -5.94
CA THR A 62 1.49 -5.11 -6.56
C THR A 62 2.75 -5.56 -5.82
N ASN A 63 3.89 -5.50 -6.47
CA ASN A 63 5.21 -5.83 -5.91
C ASN A 63 6.29 -4.93 -6.56
N TRP A 64 7.52 -5.01 -6.07
CA TRP A 64 8.64 -4.25 -6.62
C TRP A 64 8.84 -4.48 -8.11
N ASP A 65 8.76 -5.73 -8.58
CA ASP A 65 8.89 -6.05 -10.02
C ASP A 65 7.82 -5.33 -10.86
N TYR A 66 6.58 -5.26 -10.37
CA TYR A 66 5.52 -4.51 -11.04
C TYR A 66 5.91 -3.02 -11.13
N TRP A 67 6.42 -2.41 -10.07
CA TRP A 67 6.75 -0.98 -10.09
C TRP A 67 8.04 -0.65 -10.83
N ASP A 68 8.95 -1.60 -11.01
CA ASP A 68 10.11 -1.44 -11.89
C ASP A 68 9.69 -1.35 -13.37
N GLU A 69 8.59 -2.01 -13.74
CA GLU A 69 8.02 -1.97 -15.11
C GLU A 69 6.90 -0.94 -15.29
N ASN A 70 6.34 -0.39 -14.20
CA ASN A 70 5.15 0.45 -14.23
C ASN A 70 5.38 1.76 -13.45
N GLU A 71 5.17 2.89 -14.12
CA GLU A 71 5.24 4.22 -13.50
C GLU A 71 4.06 4.49 -12.54
N GLY A 72 4.21 5.51 -11.69
CA GLY A 72 3.15 5.93 -10.74
C GLY A 72 3.30 5.40 -9.32
N PHE A 73 4.34 4.60 -9.02
CA PHE A 73 4.61 4.04 -7.70
C PHE A 73 4.51 5.06 -6.56
N ASN A 74 5.24 6.18 -6.68
CA ASN A 74 5.30 7.21 -5.63
C ASN A 74 3.91 7.78 -5.31
N GLU A 75 3.10 8.05 -6.32
CA GLU A 75 1.76 8.61 -6.14
C GLU A 75 0.81 7.58 -5.52
N VAL A 76 0.86 6.33 -5.99
CA VAL A 76 0.03 5.23 -5.46
C VAL A 76 0.37 4.91 -4.00
N ILE A 77 1.67 4.84 -3.66
CA ILE A 77 2.12 4.63 -2.27
C ILE A 77 1.72 5.79 -1.38
N MET A 78 1.92 7.04 -1.82
CA MET A 78 1.53 8.21 -1.01
C MET A 78 0.03 8.23 -0.73
N GLU A 79 -0.80 7.93 -1.73
CA GLU A 79 -2.25 7.82 -1.55
C GLU A 79 -2.63 6.64 -0.65
N ALA A 80 -1.94 5.51 -0.75
CA ALA A 80 -2.12 4.36 0.15
C ALA A 80 -1.78 4.70 1.61
N VAL A 81 -0.63 5.34 1.85
CA VAL A 81 -0.21 5.78 3.19
C VAL A 81 -1.20 6.80 3.76
N ARG A 82 -1.66 7.74 2.94
CA ARG A 82 -2.69 8.69 3.33
C ARG A 82 -3.99 7.99 3.69
N PHE A 83 -4.41 7.01 2.90
CA PHE A 83 -5.62 6.22 3.14
C PHE A 83 -5.55 5.39 4.43
N LEU A 84 -4.37 4.89 4.79
CA LEU A 84 -4.14 4.17 6.06
C LEU A 84 -4.20 5.07 7.30
N ASN A 85 -3.89 6.36 7.15
CA ASN A 85 -3.86 7.34 8.24
C ASN A 85 -5.12 8.24 8.30
N ALA A 86 -5.96 8.22 7.25
CA ALA A 86 -7.18 9.02 7.14
C ALA A 86 -8.29 8.51 8.05
#